data_AF-A0A932T3V5-F1
#
_entry.id   AF-A0A932T3V5-F1
#
_cell.length_a   1.000
_cell.length_b   1.000
_cell.length_c   1.000
_cell.angle_alpha   90.00
_cell.angle_beta   90.00
_cell.angle_gamma   90.00
#
_symmetry.space_group_name_H-M   'P 1'
#
loop_
_entity.id
_entity.type
_entity.pdbx_description
1 polymer ?
#
loop_
_entity_poly.entity_id
_entity_poly.type
_entity_poly.pdbx_seq_one_letter_code
_entity_poly.pdbx_strand_id
1 'polypeptide(L)'
;MTAGKCLADHRYEPGQVEAVREFLKRTRSELRMLRKAYVYRDRVQIFDVNGDWFEVTGIGYPDADIIPVLDAVNTAFNRETIHKPTEDEFKEFKTGRRYTWALDRVM
;
A
#
# COMPACT_ATOMS: atom_id res chain seq x y z
N MET A 1 21.06 8.67 8.17
CA MET A 1 19.81 8.08 7.68
C MET A 1 18.69 8.90 8.28
N THR A 2 18.07 9.78 7.50
CA THR A 2 16.91 10.53 7.99
C THR A 2 15.83 9.51 8.33
N ALA A 3 15.31 9.54 9.55
CA ALA A 3 14.11 8.78 9.86
C ALA A 3 13.02 9.27 8.92
N GLY A 4 12.44 8.38 8.12
CA GLY A 4 11.28 8.73 7.31
C GLY A 4 10.15 9.25 8.20
N LYS A 5 9.22 10.00 7.63
CA LYS A 5 8.02 10.45 8.34
C LYS A 5 6.75 9.94 7.68
N CYS A 6 5.72 9.75 8.48
CA CYS A 6 4.36 9.61 7.99
C CYS A 6 3.93 10.95 7.37
N LEU A 7 3.67 10.96 6.06
CA LEU A 7 3.22 12.16 5.35
C LEU A 7 1.71 12.32 5.38
N ALA A 8 0.98 11.20 5.41
CA ALA A 8 -0.46 11.18 5.48
C ALA A 8 -0.97 9.83 5.97
N ASP A 9 -2.04 9.85 6.75
CA ASP A 9 -2.78 8.68 7.18
C ASP A 9 -4.21 8.69 6.60
N HIS A 10 -4.76 7.49 6.41
CA HIS A 10 -6.15 7.28 6.02
C HIS A 10 -6.71 6.10 6.79
N ARG A 11 -7.97 6.21 7.24
CA ARG A 11 -8.68 5.12 7.87
C ARG A 11 -9.59 4.44 6.85
N TYR A 12 -9.33 3.16 6.61
CA TYR A 12 -10.19 2.31 5.81
C TYR A 12 -11.47 1.97 6.56
N GLU A 13 -12.59 2.03 5.83
CA GLU A 13 -13.88 1.51 6.25
C GLU A 13 -14.28 0.37 5.29
N PRO A 14 -14.82 -0.76 5.78
CA PRO A 14 -15.14 -1.91 4.94
C PRO A 14 -16.00 -1.54 3.71
N GLY A 15 -15.55 -1.95 2.53
CA GLY A 15 -16.18 -1.65 1.24
C GLY A 15 -15.80 -0.30 0.63
N GLN A 16 -14.95 0.51 1.26
CA GLN A 16 -14.54 1.84 0.78
C GLN A 16 -13.15 1.85 0.11
N VAL A 17 -12.84 0.83 -0.69
CA VAL A 17 -11.55 0.74 -1.42
C VAL A 17 -11.32 1.94 -2.34
N GLU A 18 -12.38 2.46 -2.94
CA GLU A 18 -12.28 3.66 -3.80
C GLU A 18 -11.85 4.91 -3.02
N ALA A 19 -12.24 5.04 -1.75
CA ALA A 19 -11.77 6.14 -0.90
C ALA A 19 -10.25 6.05 -0.66
N VAL A 20 -9.73 4.84 -0.45
CA VAL A 20 -8.28 4.60 -0.34
C VAL A 20 -7.58 4.92 -1.65
N ARG A 21 -8.16 4.53 -2.80
CA ARG A 21 -7.60 4.84 -4.12
C ARG A 21 -7.56 6.35 -4.38
N GLU A 22 -8.62 7.07 -4.06
CA GLU A 22 -8.66 8.54 -4.20
C GLU A 22 -7.68 9.21 -3.24
N PHE A 23 -7.54 8.72 -2.00
CA PHE A 23 -6.51 9.17 -1.08
C PHE A 23 -5.11 9.00 -1.69
N LEU A 24 -4.77 7.80 -2.19
CA LEU A 24 -3.47 7.54 -2.81
C LEU A 24 -3.23 8.41 -4.06
N LYS A 25 -4.27 8.66 -4.87
CA LYS A 25 -4.18 9.57 -6.02
C LYS A 25 -3.96 11.02 -5.61
N ARG A 26 -4.66 11.51 -4.59
CA ARG A 26 -4.55 12.90 -4.11
C ARG A 26 -3.20 13.16 -3.48
N THR A 27 -2.71 12.23 -2.68
CA THR A 27 -1.45 12.38 -1.94
C THR A 27 -0.24 11.99 -2.81
N ARG A 28 -0.46 11.55 -4.06
CA ARG A 28 0.56 11.14 -5.05
C ARG A 28 1.77 12.09 -5.13
N SER A 29 1.54 13.40 -5.12
CA SER A 29 2.60 14.41 -5.28
C SER A 29 3.54 14.53 -4.08
N GLU A 30 3.13 14.00 -2.91
CA GLU A 30 3.90 14.11 -1.67
C GLU A 30 5.01 13.04 -1.58
N LEU A 31 4.83 11.88 -2.20
CA LEU A 31 5.86 10.83 -2.28
C LEU A 31 6.62 10.91 -3.62
N ARG A 32 7.93 10.68 -3.57
CA ARG A 32 8.75 10.70 -4.79
C ARG A 32 8.58 9.45 -5.64
N MET A 33 9.29 8.39 -5.26
CA MET A 33 9.29 7.13 -5.98
C MET A 33 9.02 6.04 -4.98
N LEU A 34 7.88 5.37 -5.11
CA LEU A 34 7.57 4.23 -4.27
C LEU A 34 8.67 3.19 -4.32
N ARG A 35 8.98 2.62 -3.17
CA ARG A 35 10.01 1.60 -3.02
C ARG A 35 9.48 0.29 -2.47
N LYS A 36 8.60 0.34 -1.47
CA LYS A 36 8.12 -0.85 -0.77
C LYS A 36 6.79 -0.56 -0.07
N ALA A 37 6.05 -1.62 0.26
CA ALA A 37 4.86 -1.58 1.09
C ALA A 37 4.96 -2.62 2.20
N TYR A 38 4.60 -2.24 3.42
CA TYR A 38 4.47 -3.11 4.58
C TYR A 38 2.99 -3.37 4.84
N VAL A 39 2.61 -4.63 4.89
CA VAL A 39 1.23 -5.04 5.14
C VAL A 39 1.18 -5.77 6.47
N TYR A 40 0.59 -5.11 7.45
CA TYR A 40 0.34 -5.63 8.78
C TYR A 40 -1.00 -6.38 8.79
N ARG A 41 -1.40 -6.85 9.98
CA ARG A 41 -2.72 -7.48 10.17
C ARG A 41 -3.88 -6.47 10.05
N ASP A 42 -3.65 -5.21 10.43
CA ASP A 42 -4.68 -4.18 10.60
C ASP A 42 -4.34 -2.84 9.92
N ARG A 43 -3.16 -2.75 9.31
CA ARG A 43 -2.70 -1.54 8.62
C ARG A 43 -1.77 -1.85 7.45
N VAL A 44 -1.57 -0.86 6.59
CA VAL A 44 -0.63 -0.88 5.47
C VAL A 44 0.19 0.40 5.49
N GLN A 45 1.49 0.28 5.27
CA GLN A 45 2.39 1.41 5.10
C GLN A 45 3.05 1.36 3.73
N ILE A 46 3.02 2.46 2.99
CA ILE A 46 3.56 2.55 1.63
C ILE A 46 4.72 3.54 1.64
N PHE A 47 5.94 3.06 1.41
CA PHE A 47 7.17 3.83 1.53
C PHE A 47 7.72 4.26 0.18
N ASP A 48 8.31 5.44 0.14
CA ASP A 48 9.14 5.89 -0.97
C ASP A 48 10.65 5.62 -0.77
N VAL A 49 11.46 6.08 -1.72
CA VAL A 49 12.93 5.97 -1.71
C VAL A 49 13.62 6.76 -0.60
N ASN A 50 13.00 7.82 -0.08
CA ASN A 50 13.52 8.61 1.03
C ASN A 50 13.17 7.99 2.39
N GLY A 51 12.22 7.05 2.40
CA GLY A 51 11.71 6.41 3.60
C GLY A 51 10.45 7.07 4.15
N ASP A 52 9.95 8.12 3.52
CA ASP A 52 8.65 8.71 3.85
C ASP A 52 7.53 7.73 3.47
N TRP A 53 6.43 7.74 4.22
CA TRP A 53 5.34 6.80 3.97
C TRP A 53 3.94 7.39 4.11
N PHE A 54 2.99 6.72 3.46
CA PHE A 54 1.57 6.82 3.79
C PHE A 54 1.12 5.62 4.61
N GLU A 55 0.19 5.86 5.52
CA GLU A 55 -0.41 4.82 6.34
C GLU A 55 -1.90 4.68 6.05
N VAL A 56 -2.35 3.44 5.88
CA VAL A 56 -3.78 3.11 5.79
C VAL A 56 -4.10 2.15 6.92
N THR A 57 -4.93 2.57 7.86
CA THR A 57 -5.35 1.77 9.02
C THR A 57 -6.72 1.13 8.77
N GLY A 58 -7.04 0.06 9.49
CA GLY A 58 -8.31 -0.67 9.35
C GLY A 58 -8.31 -1.70 8.22
N ILE A 59 -7.19 -1.87 7.51
CA ILE A 59 -7.02 -2.84 6.43
C ILE A 59 -5.67 -3.52 6.54
N GLY A 60 -5.63 -4.84 6.45
CA GLY A 60 -4.39 -5.60 6.50
C GLY A 60 -4.43 -6.83 5.62
N TYR A 61 -3.43 -7.70 5.79
CA TYR A 61 -3.32 -8.91 4.98
C TYR A 61 -4.51 -9.87 5.07
N PRO A 62 -5.32 -9.95 6.15
CA PRO A 62 -6.50 -10.83 6.17
C PRO A 62 -7.64 -10.34 5.27
N ASP A 63 -7.70 -9.04 4.98
CA ASP A 63 -8.83 -8.42 4.29
C ASP A 63 -8.74 -8.61 2.78
N ALA A 64 -9.84 -9.01 2.13
CA ALA A 64 -9.86 -9.19 0.67
C ALA A 64 -9.52 -7.88 -0.09
N ASP A 65 -9.89 -6.76 0.51
CA ASP A 65 -9.68 -5.41 -0.02
C ASP A 65 -8.22 -4.96 -0.03
N ILE A 66 -7.31 -5.72 0.59
CA ILE A 66 -5.87 -5.42 0.51
C ILE A 66 -5.32 -5.55 -0.92
N ILE A 67 -5.87 -6.49 -1.69
CA ILE A 67 -5.45 -6.77 -3.07
C ILE A 67 -5.60 -5.52 -3.94
N PRO A 68 -6.79 -4.88 -4.05
CA PRO A 68 -6.95 -3.69 -4.86
C PRO A 68 -6.16 -2.49 -4.34
N VAL A 69 -5.84 -2.41 -3.04
CA VAL A 69 -4.95 -1.37 -2.49
C VAL A 69 -3.51 -1.60 -2.96
N LEU A 70 -3.00 -2.82 -2.88
CA LEU A 70 -1.65 -3.17 -3.34
C LEU A 70 -1.50 -3.09 -4.86
N ASP A 71 -2.54 -3.46 -5.62
CA ASP A 71 -2.60 -3.27 -7.07
C ASP A 71 -2.56 -1.77 -7.41
N ALA A 72 -3.31 -0.93 -6.69
CA ALA A 72 -3.31 0.52 -6.89
C ALA A 72 -1.89 1.10 -6.72
N VAL A 73 -1.08 0.51 -5.84
CA VAL A 73 0.32 0.91 -5.65
C VAL A 73 1.36 0.18 -6.51
N ASN A 74 0.93 -0.68 -7.45
CA ASN A 74 1.78 -1.52 -8.29
C ASN A 74 2.79 -2.34 -7.47
N THR A 75 2.34 -2.86 -6.32
CA THR A 75 3.13 -3.74 -5.48
C THR A 75 3.24 -5.12 -6.12
N ALA A 76 4.43 -5.72 -6.10
CA ALA A 76 4.62 -7.10 -6.51
C ALA A 76 4.33 -8.03 -5.33
N PHE A 77 3.24 -8.79 -5.40
CA PHE A 77 2.84 -9.76 -4.38
C PHE A 77 2.14 -10.97 -5.03
N ASN A 78 2.03 -12.07 -4.29
CA ASN A 78 1.24 -13.23 -4.71
C ASN A 78 -0.14 -13.17 -4.04
N ARG A 79 -1.20 -13.12 -4.86
CA ARG A 79 -2.61 -13.03 -4.43
C ARG A 79 -3.10 -14.26 -3.66
N GLU A 80 -2.51 -15.42 -3.89
CA GLU A 80 -2.88 -16.67 -3.20
C GLU A 80 -2.26 -16.75 -1.80
N THR A 81 -1.15 -16.05 -1.56
CA THR A 81 -0.42 -16.09 -0.29
C THR A 81 -0.50 -14.81 0.52
N ILE A 82 -1.06 -13.74 -0.05
CA ILE A 82 -1.23 -12.47 0.65
C ILE A 82 -2.05 -12.62 1.92
N HIS A 83 -3.06 -13.48 1.95
CA HIS A 83 -3.91 -13.68 3.12
C HIS A 83 -3.36 -14.67 4.15
N LYS A 84 -2.28 -15.40 3.83
CA LYS A 84 -1.69 -16.35 4.79
C LYS A 84 -1.14 -15.59 6.00
N PRO A 85 -1.30 -16.07 7.24
CA PRO A 85 -0.63 -15.45 8.37
C PRO A 85 0.90 -15.49 8.17
N THR A 86 1.60 -14.53 8.79
CA THR A 86 3.06 -14.51 8.88
C THR A 86 3.46 -14.43 10.35
N GLU A 87 4.63 -14.97 10.70
CA GLU A 87 5.20 -14.87 12.05
C GLU A 87 5.79 -13.47 12.32
N ASP A 88 6.14 -12.76 11.24
CA ASP A 88 6.61 -11.38 11.29
C ASP A 88 5.47 -10.40 11.62
N GLU A 89 5.82 -9.22 12.12
CA GLU A 89 4.82 -8.17 12.40
C GLU A 89 4.12 -7.68 11.11
N PHE A 90 4.83 -7.70 9.99
CA PHE A 90 4.34 -7.27 8.68
C PHE A 90 4.93 -8.11 7.55
N LYS A 91 4.24 -8.09 6.42
CA LYS A 91 4.76 -8.60 5.14
C LYS A 91 5.38 -7.45 4.35
N GLU A 92 6.65 -7.59 3.97
CA GLU A 92 7.33 -6.64 3.10
C GLU A 92 7.12 -7.01 1.62
N PHE A 93 6.70 -6.04 0.82
CA PHE A 93 6.61 -6.17 -0.62
C PHE A 93 7.32 -5.02 -1.33
N LYS A 94 7.93 -5.31 -2.48
CA LYS A 94 8.56 -4.28 -3.31
C LYS A 94 7.55 -3.71 -4.29
N THR A 95 7.55 -2.39 -4.46
CA THR A 95 6.78 -1.73 -5.51
C THR A 95 7.54 -1.80 -6.83
N GLY A 96 6.84 -2.08 -7.93
CA GLY A 96 7.47 -2.22 -9.24
C GLY A 96 8.02 -0.88 -9.75
N ARG A 97 9.29 -0.86 -10.19
CA ARG A 97 9.97 0.31 -10.77
C ARG A 97 9.39 0.79 -12.12
N ARG A 98 8.53 0.01 -12.77
CA ARG A 98 8.20 0.20 -14.20
C ARG A 98 6.83 0.77 -14.52
N TYR A 99 5.87 0.77 -13.58
CA TYR A 99 4.52 1.30 -13.82
C TYR A 99 3.91 1.84 -12.52
N THR A 100 4.29 3.04 -12.10
CA THR A 100 3.72 3.69 -10.92
C THR A 100 2.29 4.18 -11.23
N TRP A 101 1.32 3.35 -10.82
CA TRP A 101 -0.09 3.71 -10.56
C TRP A 101 -1.00 3.96 -11.76
N ALA A 102 -2.27 3.54 -11.61
CA ALA A 102 -3.43 3.91 -12.43
C ALA A 102 -3.27 3.81 -13.96
N LEU A 103 -2.56 2.79 -14.45
CA LEU A 103 -2.92 2.27 -15.76
C LEU A 103 -4.23 1.54 -15.56
N ASP A 104 -5.31 2.13 -16.04
CA ASP A 104 -6.57 1.44 -16.29
C ASP A 104 -6.24 0.22 -17.14
N ARG A 105 -6.06 -0.94 -16.50
CA ARG A 105 -5.87 -2.20 -17.22
C ARG A 105 -7.27 -2.66 -17.60
N VAL A 106 -7.85 -2.01 -18.61
CA VAL A 106 -8.91 -2.61 -19.41
C VAL A 106 -8.32 -3.90 -19.96
N MET A 107 -8.85 -5.04 -19.53
CA MET A 107 -8.68 -6.30 -20.27
C MET A 107 -9.54 -6.26 -21.52
#